data_AF-A0AAU4IBQ7-F1
#
_entry.id   AF-A0AAU4IBQ7-F1
#
_cell.length_a   1.000
_cell.length_b   1.000
_cell.length_c   1.000
_cell.angle_alpha   90.00
_cell.angle_beta   90.00
_cell.angle_gamma   90.00
#
_symmetry.space_group_name_H-M   'P 1'
#
loop_
_entity.id
_entity.type
_entity.pdbx_description
1 polymer ?
#
loop_
_entity_poly.entity_id
_entity_poly.type
_entity_poly.pdbx_seq_one_letter_code
_entity_poly.pdbx_strand_id
1 'polypeptide(L)'
;MAALGWLTPRRRSATARSVLAGEASAEAARKTALADEPHGGPDFTGTTEAERAAQAEPEAPQEPAVPEFPVAGDDLAAAFFDLDNTVMQGAAIFHFGRGLYKREFFRRRELARFAWQQAWFRLAGVEDPEHMQDARDSALSIVKGHKVSELMSIGEEIYDEYMAVRIWPGTRALAQAHLDAGQKVWLVTAAPVETATIIARRLGLTGALGTVAESVDGIYTGRLVGEPLHGPAKAEAVRALAAAEGLDLERCAAYSDSHNDIPMLSLVGHPYAINPDTKLRKHARTNDWRLRDYRTGRKAVKIGVPAAAGVGAIAGGTAAAIALHRRRK
;
A
#
# COMPACT_ATOMS: atom_id res chain seq x y z
N MET A 1 10.45 -53.54 1.05
CA MET A 1 10.04 -52.73 2.22
C MET A 1 9.95 -51.27 1.77
N ALA A 2 8.78 -50.86 1.29
CA ALA A 2 8.48 -49.47 0.97
C ALA A 2 7.78 -48.85 2.20
N ALA A 3 8.26 -47.69 2.65
CA ALA A 3 7.58 -46.85 3.64
C ALA A 3 7.87 -45.38 3.29
N LEU A 4 6.89 -44.71 2.67
CA LEU A 4 6.11 -43.61 3.25
C LEU A 4 6.95 -42.40 3.71
N GLY A 5 7.15 -41.45 2.79
CA GLY A 5 7.44 -40.04 3.10
C GLY A 5 6.20 -39.21 2.79
N TRP A 6 5.49 -38.80 3.84
CA TRP A 6 4.23 -38.06 3.78
C TRP A 6 4.36 -36.68 3.12
N LEU A 7 3.23 -36.27 2.51
CA LEU A 7 3.02 -34.97 1.89
C LEU A 7 3.15 -33.83 2.91
N THR A 8 4.28 -33.13 2.91
CA THR A 8 4.28 -31.72 3.30
C THR A 8 3.58 -30.90 2.22
N PRO A 9 2.61 -30.02 2.53
CA PRO A 9 2.06 -29.11 1.53
C PRO A 9 3.21 -28.25 1.02
N ARG A 10 3.54 -28.38 -0.26
CA ARG A 10 4.60 -27.61 -0.90
C ARG A 10 4.24 -26.12 -0.77
N ARG A 11 4.90 -25.37 0.12
CA ARG A 11 4.67 -23.93 0.32
C ARG A 11 4.73 -23.25 -1.05
N ARG A 12 3.60 -22.72 -1.52
CA ARG A 12 3.52 -21.98 -2.78
C ARG A 12 4.40 -20.73 -2.68
N SER A 13 5.11 -20.40 -3.77
CA SER A 13 5.89 -19.17 -3.86
C SER A 13 4.98 -17.94 -3.75
N ALA A 14 5.53 -16.80 -3.28
CA ALA A 14 4.79 -15.54 -3.19
C ALA A 14 4.11 -15.18 -4.53
N THR A 15 4.79 -15.42 -5.67
CA THR A 15 4.23 -15.22 -7.02
C THR A 15 2.99 -16.08 -7.28
N ALA A 16 3.01 -17.37 -6.92
CA ALA A 16 1.85 -18.25 -7.11
C ALA A 16 0.67 -17.86 -6.19
N ARG A 17 0.95 -17.32 -4.99
CA ARG A 17 -0.10 -16.82 -4.10
C ARG A 17 -0.67 -15.49 -4.59
N SER A 18 0.16 -14.57 -5.08
CA SER A 18 -0.30 -13.30 -5.66
C SER A 18 -1.14 -13.50 -6.92
N VAL A 19 -0.77 -14.44 -7.80
CA VAL A 19 -1.55 -14.75 -9.01
C VAL A 19 -2.93 -15.30 -8.61
N LEU A 20 -2.97 -16.29 -7.71
CA LEU A 20 -4.24 -16.86 -7.24
C LEU A 20 -5.09 -15.86 -6.46
N ALA A 21 -4.47 -15.01 -5.64
CA ALA A 21 -5.18 -13.98 -4.88
C ALA A 21 -5.69 -12.86 -5.78
N GLY A 22 -4.93 -12.48 -6.82
CA GLY A 22 -5.34 -11.54 -7.86
C GLY A 22 -6.47 -12.09 -8.72
N GLU A 23 -6.38 -13.37 -9.13
CA GLU A 23 -7.44 -14.07 -9.86
C GLU A 23 -8.71 -14.23 -9.01
N ALA A 24 -8.57 -14.63 -7.74
CA ALA A 24 -9.69 -14.74 -6.80
C ALA A 24 -10.32 -13.37 -6.50
N SER A 25 -9.52 -12.30 -6.41
CA SER A 25 -10.02 -10.93 -6.23
C SER A 25 -10.73 -10.43 -7.49
N ALA A 26 -10.18 -10.70 -8.68
CA ALA A 26 -10.82 -10.38 -9.95
C ALA A 26 -12.09 -11.22 -10.21
N GLU A 27 -12.15 -12.44 -9.66
CA GLU A 27 -13.35 -13.27 -9.72
C GLU A 27 -14.40 -12.87 -8.67
N ALA A 28 -13.99 -12.48 -7.46
CA ALA A 28 -14.88 -11.92 -6.46
C ALA A 28 -15.51 -10.61 -6.93
N ALA A 29 -14.72 -9.70 -7.53
CA ALA A 29 -15.23 -8.48 -8.16
C ALA A 29 -16.25 -8.76 -9.27
N ARG A 30 -16.04 -9.83 -10.06
CA ARG A 30 -17.01 -10.28 -11.07
C ARG A 30 -18.31 -10.82 -10.48
N LYS A 31 -18.24 -11.51 -9.33
CA LYS A 31 -19.42 -12.11 -8.66
C LYS A 31 -20.26 -11.06 -7.91
N THR A 32 -19.62 -10.06 -7.30
CA THR A 32 -20.32 -8.96 -6.62
C THR A 32 -21.07 -8.05 -7.60
N ALA A 33 -20.54 -7.83 -8.81
CA ALA A 33 -21.23 -7.06 -9.86
C ALA A 33 -22.52 -7.74 -10.39
N LEU A 34 -22.77 -9.00 -10.04
CA LEU A 34 -23.92 -9.80 -10.47
C LEU A 34 -24.95 -10.05 -9.36
N ALA A 35 -24.70 -9.57 -8.14
CA ALA A 35 -25.56 -9.82 -6.99
C ALA A 35 -25.89 -8.51 -6.26
N ASP A 36 -26.87 -7.79 -6.78
CA ASP A 36 -27.51 -6.67 -6.11
C ASP A 36 -29.01 -7.00 -6.02
N GLU A 37 -29.49 -7.39 -4.83
CA GLU A 37 -30.85 -7.17 -4.30
C GLU A 37 -30.92 -7.65 -2.81
N PRO A 38 -31.68 -6.97 -1.92
CA PRO A 38 -31.53 -7.09 -0.46
C PRO A 38 -32.71 -7.79 0.24
N HIS A 39 -32.42 -8.63 1.23
CA HIS A 39 -33.37 -9.13 2.26
C HIS A 39 -32.59 -9.25 3.58
N GLY A 40 -33.03 -8.90 4.78
CA GLY A 40 -34.36 -8.69 5.38
C GLY A 40 -34.23 -9.26 6.81
N GLY A 41 -34.39 -8.42 7.84
CA GLY A 41 -34.21 -8.81 9.26
C GLY A 41 -35.26 -9.80 9.78
N PRO A 42 -35.08 -10.36 10.99
CA PRO A 42 -35.82 -9.78 12.12
C PRO A 42 -35.14 -9.81 13.51
N ASP A 43 -35.78 -9.06 14.42
CA ASP A 43 -35.62 -8.94 15.88
C ASP A 43 -35.57 -10.25 16.67
N PHE A 44 -34.91 -10.23 17.83
CA PHE A 44 -35.43 -10.89 19.04
C PHE A 44 -34.94 -10.20 20.34
N THR A 45 -35.89 -10.04 21.27
CA THR A 45 -35.79 -9.46 22.60
C THR A 45 -35.48 -10.52 23.67
N GLY A 46 -34.85 -10.13 24.78
CA GLY A 46 -34.75 -11.00 25.97
C GLY A 46 -33.72 -10.53 27.00
N THR A 47 -34.21 -9.86 28.04
CA THR A 47 -33.47 -9.32 29.20
C THR A 47 -33.14 -10.38 30.26
N THR A 48 -31.96 -10.16 30.87
CA THR A 48 -31.58 -10.30 32.30
C THR A 48 -31.87 -11.60 33.06
N GLU A 49 -30.82 -12.14 33.69
CA GLU A 49 -30.82 -12.29 35.15
C GLU A 49 -29.39 -12.23 35.71
N ALA A 50 -29.23 -11.34 36.67
CA ALA A 50 -28.00 -11.04 37.37
C ALA A 50 -27.90 -11.86 38.66
N GLU A 51 -26.66 -11.96 39.15
CA GLU A 51 -26.30 -12.12 40.56
C GLU A 51 -26.47 -13.51 41.21
N ARG A 52 -25.34 -14.20 41.35
CA ARG A 52 -24.90 -14.86 42.60
C ARG A 52 -23.45 -15.35 42.48
N ALA A 53 -22.52 -14.62 43.09
CA ALA A 53 -21.39 -15.14 43.87
C ALA A 53 -20.37 -14.02 44.13
N ALA A 54 -20.70 -13.16 45.09
CA ALA A 54 -19.73 -12.30 45.75
C ALA A 54 -19.05 -13.09 46.88
N GLN A 55 -17.73 -13.22 46.83
CA GLN A 55 -16.82 -13.36 47.99
C GLN A 55 -15.36 -13.55 47.50
N ALA A 56 -14.73 -12.45 47.10
CA ALA A 56 -13.28 -12.23 47.14
C ALA A 56 -13.06 -10.71 47.09
N GLU A 57 -12.19 -10.19 47.96
CA GLU A 57 -11.87 -8.75 48.01
C GLU A 57 -11.31 -8.27 46.66
N PRO A 58 -11.82 -7.18 46.06
CA PRO A 58 -11.34 -6.76 44.75
C PRO A 58 -10.01 -6.04 44.91
N GLU A 59 -8.93 -6.69 44.47
CA GLU A 59 -7.80 -5.97 43.88
C GLU A 59 -8.37 -5.06 42.78
N ALA A 60 -7.99 -3.78 42.78
CA ALA A 60 -8.43 -2.85 41.75
C ALA A 60 -8.20 -3.49 40.37
N PRO A 61 -9.22 -3.58 39.49
CA PRO A 61 -9.03 -4.19 38.19
C PRO A 61 -7.94 -3.40 37.47
N GLN A 62 -6.75 -4.00 37.37
CA GLN A 62 -5.77 -3.56 36.40
C GLN A 62 -6.46 -3.75 35.05
N GLU A 63 -6.71 -2.66 34.33
CA GLU A 63 -7.16 -2.74 32.95
C GLU A 63 -6.28 -3.78 32.24
N PRO A 64 -6.85 -4.84 31.63
CA PRO A 64 -6.03 -5.83 30.97
C PRO A 64 -5.14 -5.09 29.98
N ALA A 65 -3.83 -5.18 30.19
CA ALA A 65 -2.86 -4.46 29.37
C ALA A 65 -3.13 -4.80 27.91
N VAL A 66 -3.49 -3.79 27.11
CA VAL A 66 -3.73 -3.97 25.68
C VAL A 66 -2.45 -4.59 25.10
N PRO A 67 -2.51 -5.79 24.52
CA PRO A 67 -1.31 -6.46 24.05
C PRO A 67 -0.61 -5.59 23.01
N GLU A 68 0.72 -5.58 23.03
CA GLU A 68 1.51 -4.88 22.02
C GLU A 68 1.17 -5.45 20.65
N PHE A 69 0.76 -4.60 19.72
CA PHE A 69 0.36 -4.99 18.37
C PHE A 69 1.56 -4.81 17.41
N PRO A 70 1.91 -5.81 16.59
CA PRO A 70 1.18 -7.07 16.32
C PRO A 70 1.33 -8.16 17.40
N VAL A 71 0.25 -8.93 17.60
CA VAL A 71 0.22 -10.07 18.52
C VAL A 71 1.00 -11.24 17.94
N ALA A 72 2.03 -11.70 18.65
CA ALA A 72 2.88 -12.81 18.21
C ALA A 72 2.12 -14.15 18.19
N GLY A 73 2.30 -14.93 17.12
CA GLY A 73 1.70 -16.25 16.96
C GLY A 73 0.24 -16.25 16.51
N ASP A 74 -0.31 -15.08 16.18
CA ASP A 74 -1.67 -14.96 15.66
C ASP A 74 -1.72 -15.28 14.16
N ASP A 75 -2.07 -16.52 13.82
CA ASP A 75 -2.17 -16.99 12.44
C ASP A 75 -3.48 -16.60 11.73
N LEU A 76 -4.45 -16.06 12.47
CA LEU A 76 -5.70 -15.51 11.96
C LEU A 76 -5.58 -14.01 11.62
N ALA A 77 -4.50 -13.35 12.03
CA ALA A 77 -4.23 -11.96 11.72
C ALA A 77 -3.33 -11.77 10.48
N ALA A 78 -3.53 -10.65 9.80
CA ALA A 78 -2.69 -10.19 8.72
C ALA A 78 -2.57 -8.66 8.70
N ALA A 79 -1.62 -8.17 7.91
CA ALA A 79 -1.43 -6.75 7.65
C ALA A 79 -1.52 -6.42 6.16
N PHE A 80 -2.39 -5.46 5.83
CA PHE A 80 -2.62 -4.99 4.46
C PHE A 80 -2.02 -3.60 4.28
N PHE A 81 -1.07 -3.47 3.37
CA PHE A 81 -0.37 -2.22 3.12
C PHE A 81 -0.71 -1.67 1.75
N ASP A 82 -1.23 -0.44 1.71
CA ASP A 82 -1.14 0.35 0.49
C ASP A 82 0.34 0.62 0.11
N LEU A 83 0.58 0.88 -1.17
CA LEU A 83 1.92 1.03 -1.71
C LEU A 83 2.37 2.50 -1.78
N ASP A 84 1.66 3.29 -2.57
CA ASP A 84 2.09 4.61 -3.00
C ASP A 84 1.97 5.61 -1.85
N ASN A 85 3.03 6.36 -1.55
CA ASN A 85 3.16 7.23 -0.36
C ASN A 85 3.04 6.55 1.02
N THR A 86 2.55 5.32 1.08
CA THR A 86 2.42 4.48 2.28
C THR A 86 3.70 3.68 2.54
N VAL A 87 4.00 2.69 1.69
CA VAL A 87 5.23 1.87 1.76
C VAL A 87 6.38 2.55 1.04
N MET A 88 6.11 3.21 -0.09
CA MET A 88 7.13 3.88 -0.90
C MET A 88 6.84 5.37 -1.08
N GLN A 89 7.87 6.15 -1.41
CA GLN A 89 7.75 7.59 -1.66
C GLN A 89 7.34 7.86 -3.11
N GLY A 90 6.18 8.48 -3.30
CA GLY A 90 5.62 8.74 -4.63
C GLY A 90 4.94 7.50 -5.22
N ALA A 91 4.44 7.65 -6.43
CA ALA A 91 3.71 6.61 -7.14
C ALA A 91 4.66 5.59 -7.82
N ALA A 92 4.44 4.30 -7.58
CA ALA A 92 5.17 3.20 -8.19
C ALA A 92 5.09 3.26 -9.72
N ILE A 93 3.89 3.53 -10.25
CA ILE A 93 3.66 3.60 -11.71
C ILE A 93 4.48 4.72 -12.37
N PHE A 94 4.74 5.83 -11.66
CA PHE A 94 5.59 6.91 -12.16
C PHE A 94 7.05 6.45 -12.28
N HIS A 95 7.57 5.77 -11.25
CA HIS A 95 8.92 5.23 -11.26
C HIS A 95 9.08 4.14 -12.31
N PHE A 96 8.05 3.31 -12.47
CA PHE A 96 7.99 2.29 -13.50
C PHE A 96 8.01 2.89 -14.90
N GLY A 97 7.10 3.82 -15.21
CA GLY A 97 7.06 4.50 -16.50
C GLY A 97 8.37 5.22 -16.84
N ARG A 98 9.01 5.87 -15.85
CA ARG A 98 10.34 6.48 -16.04
C ARG A 98 11.40 5.44 -16.41
N GLY A 99 11.38 4.28 -15.77
CA GLY A 99 12.30 3.18 -16.06
C GLY A 99 12.10 2.60 -17.46
N LEU A 100 10.84 2.41 -17.87
CA LEU A 100 10.47 1.97 -19.22
C LEU A 100 10.93 2.98 -20.29
N TYR A 101 10.76 4.27 -20.01
CA TYR A 101 11.18 5.34 -20.94
C TYR A 101 12.69 5.33 -21.18
N LYS A 102 13.48 5.12 -20.12
CA LYS A 102 14.95 5.04 -20.21
C LYS A 102 15.47 3.83 -20.98
N ARG A 103 14.63 2.81 -21.16
CA ARG A 103 14.94 1.57 -21.89
C ARG A 103 14.36 1.58 -23.31
N GLU A 104 13.86 2.72 -23.78
CA GLU A 104 13.21 2.87 -25.10
C GLU A 104 12.08 1.85 -25.33
N PHE A 105 11.42 1.41 -24.24
CA PHE A 105 10.38 0.38 -24.29
C PHE A 105 9.14 0.84 -25.08
N PHE A 106 8.93 2.15 -25.14
CA PHE A 106 7.82 2.77 -25.84
C PHE A 106 8.01 2.72 -27.36
N ARG A 107 6.99 2.28 -28.08
CA ARG A 107 7.03 2.29 -29.55
C ARG A 107 7.03 3.73 -30.06
N ARG A 108 7.72 3.99 -31.18
CA ARG A 108 7.74 5.34 -31.82
C ARG A 108 6.34 5.92 -32.06
N ARG A 109 5.37 5.07 -32.41
CA ARG A 109 3.96 5.47 -32.60
C ARG A 109 3.29 5.93 -31.30
N GLU A 110 3.60 5.32 -30.17
CA GLU A 110 3.06 5.71 -28.86
C GLU A 110 3.64 7.03 -28.41
N LEU A 111 4.96 7.22 -28.55
CA LEU A 111 5.62 8.50 -28.28
C LEU A 111 5.04 9.63 -29.14
N ALA A 112 4.79 9.36 -30.43
CA ALA A 112 4.15 10.34 -31.32
C ALA A 112 2.71 10.66 -30.88
N ARG A 113 1.92 9.66 -30.47
CA ARG A 113 0.57 9.87 -29.94
C ARG A 113 0.58 10.68 -28.64
N PHE A 114 1.49 10.39 -27.71
CA PHE A 114 1.64 11.17 -26.48
C PHE A 114 2.04 12.61 -26.77
N ALA A 115 2.98 12.83 -27.69
CA ALA A 115 3.38 14.17 -28.11
C ALA A 115 2.19 14.94 -28.73
N TRP A 116 1.37 14.27 -29.55
CA TRP A 116 0.17 14.85 -30.13
C TRP A 116 -0.90 15.19 -29.08
N GLN A 117 -1.21 14.26 -28.18
CA GLN A 117 -2.13 14.48 -27.06
C GLN A 117 -1.68 15.68 -26.22
N GLN A 118 -0.38 15.76 -25.89
CA GLN A 118 0.12 16.85 -25.07
C GLN A 118 0.15 18.21 -25.80
N ALA A 119 0.31 18.21 -27.12
CA ALA A 119 0.15 19.41 -27.93
C ALA A 119 -1.32 19.85 -27.96
N TRP A 120 -2.23 18.90 -28.15
CA TRP A 120 -3.67 19.15 -28.11
C TRP A 120 -4.14 19.67 -26.77
N PHE A 121 -3.68 19.11 -25.65
CA PHE A 121 -4.01 19.61 -24.30
C PHE A 121 -3.60 21.05 -24.07
N ARG A 122 -2.41 21.43 -24.54
CA ARG A 122 -1.93 22.81 -24.46
C ARG A 122 -2.74 23.78 -25.33
N LEU A 123 -3.38 23.28 -26.38
CA LEU A 123 -4.17 24.08 -27.32
C LEU A 123 -5.66 24.13 -26.96
N ALA A 124 -6.22 23.04 -26.42
CA ALA A 124 -7.65 22.87 -26.19
C ALA A 124 -8.10 23.22 -24.75
N GLY A 125 -7.22 23.13 -23.74
CA GLY A 125 -7.48 23.67 -22.40
C GLY A 125 -8.68 23.09 -21.62
N VAL A 126 -9.13 21.87 -21.94
CA VAL A 126 -10.27 21.23 -21.24
C VAL A 126 -9.77 20.12 -20.31
N GLU A 127 -10.16 20.17 -19.04
CA GLU A 127 -10.06 19.08 -18.06
C GLU A 127 -11.43 18.41 -17.90
N ASP A 128 -11.62 17.24 -18.54
CA ASP A 128 -12.87 16.45 -18.49
C ASP A 128 -12.67 15.11 -17.75
N PRO A 129 -13.64 14.56 -16.99
CA PRO A 129 -13.58 13.22 -16.40
C PRO A 129 -13.23 12.05 -17.36
N GLU A 130 -13.37 12.21 -18.68
CA GLU A 130 -12.87 11.26 -19.71
C GLU A 130 -11.35 11.00 -19.60
N HIS A 131 -10.60 11.90 -18.95
CA HIS A 131 -9.15 11.77 -18.72
C HIS A 131 -8.73 10.49 -18.01
N MET A 132 -9.52 9.98 -17.06
CA MET A 132 -9.10 8.81 -16.29
C MET A 132 -9.14 7.55 -17.15
N GLN A 133 -10.18 7.40 -17.99
CA GLN A 133 -10.27 6.28 -18.93
C GLN A 133 -9.22 6.42 -20.04
N ASP A 134 -9.06 7.62 -20.60
CA ASP A 134 -8.04 7.89 -21.61
C ASP A 134 -6.61 7.66 -21.10
N ALA A 135 -6.31 8.05 -19.87
CA ALA A 135 -5.03 7.80 -19.24
C ALA A 135 -4.80 6.30 -18.98
N ARG A 136 -5.83 5.57 -18.56
CA ARG A 136 -5.79 4.10 -18.37
C ARG A 136 -5.52 3.41 -19.71
N ASP A 137 -6.31 3.70 -20.74
CA ASP A 137 -6.17 3.09 -22.07
C ASP A 137 -4.82 3.43 -22.72
N SER A 138 -4.38 4.68 -22.54
CA SER A 138 -3.06 5.10 -22.99
C SER A 138 -1.95 4.34 -22.26
N ALA A 139 -2.07 4.13 -20.95
CA ALA A 139 -1.10 3.33 -20.19
C ALA A 139 -1.10 1.85 -20.63
N LEU A 140 -2.27 1.24 -20.81
CA LEU A 140 -2.40 -0.17 -21.21
C LEU A 140 -1.91 -0.43 -22.64
N SER A 141 -2.08 0.56 -23.53
CA SER A 141 -1.58 0.44 -24.89
C SER A 141 -0.05 0.37 -24.99
N ILE A 142 0.69 0.90 -24.00
CA ILE A 142 2.17 0.79 -23.94
C ILE A 142 2.59 -0.68 -23.80
N VAL A 143 1.87 -1.44 -22.97
CA VAL A 143 2.22 -2.84 -22.70
C VAL A 143 1.57 -3.80 -23.70
N LYS A 144 0.62 -3.34 -24.51
CA LYS A 144 -0.12 -4.18 -25.48
C LYS A 144 0.83 -4.88 -26.46
N GLY A 145 0.71 -6.21 -26.53
CA GLY A 145 1.52 -7.05 -27.38
C GLY A 145 2.93 -7.32 -26.86
N HIS A 146 3.28 -6.85 -25.66
CA HIS A 146 4.51 -7.25 -24.97
C HIS A 146 4.28 -8.49 -24.12
N LYS A 147 5.36 -9.25 -23.89
CA LYS A 147 5.31 -10.42 -23.03
C LYS A 147 5.26 -9.99 -21.57
N VAL A 148 4.41 -10.64 -20.77
CA VAL A 148 4.36 -10.44 -19.31
C VAL A 148 5.74 -10.69 -18.69
N SER A 149 6.44 -11.72 -19.14
CA SER A 149 7.79 -12.06 -18.65
C SER A 149 8.85 -10.98 -18.93
N GLU A 150 8.73 -10.29 -20.08
CA GLU A 150 9.62 -9.19 -20.44
C GLU A 150 9.41 -8.01 -19.49
N LEU A 151 8.14 -7.63 -19.26
CA LEU A 151 7.79 -6.55 -18.36
C LEU A 151 8.19 -6.85 -16.91
N MET A 152 8.02 -8.10 -16.47
CA MET A 152 8.51 -8.57 -15.17
C MET A 152 10.02 -8.42 -15.04
N SER A 153 10.79 -8.87 -16.04
CA SER A 153 12.26 -8.76 -16.04
C SER A 153 12.73 -7.30 -15.95
N ILE A 154 12.13 -6.42 -16.76
CA ILE A 154 12.43 -4.99 -16.72
C ILE A 154 12.03 -4.38 -15.37
N GLY A 155 10.91 -4.82 -14.80
CA GLY A 155 10.45 -4.36 -13.50
C GLY A 155 11.40 -4.69 -12.35
N GLU A 156 12.12 -5.80 -12.42
CA GLU A 156 13.16 -6.13 -11.44
C GLU A 156 14.28 -5.09 -11.44
N GLU A 157 14.78 -4.74 -12.62
CA GLU A 157 15.85 -3.75 -12.76
C GLU A 157 15.38 -2.36 -12.31
N ILE A 158 14.18 -1.97 -12.72
CA ILE A 158 13.56 -0.70 -12.33
C ILE A 158 13.41 -0.61 -10.81
N TYR A 159 13.04 -1.71 -10.15
CA TYR A 159 12.95 -1.74 -8.70
C TYR A 159 14.29 -1.38 -8.06
N ASP A 160 15.35 -2.07 -8.49
CA ASP A 160 16.70 -1.90 -7.95
C ASP A 160 17.24 -0.47 -8.21
N GLU A 161 16.97 0.09 -9.40
CA GLU A 161 17.44 1.43 -9.80
C GLU A 161 16.65 2.58 -9.17
N TYR A 162 15.33 2.47 -9.06
CA TYR A 162 14.45 3.62 -8.80
C TYR A 162 13.54 3.47 -7.58
N MET A 163 13.15 2.25 -7.19
CA MET A 163 12.13 2.04 -6.16
C MET A 163 12.72 1.69 -4.79
N ALA A 164 13.77 0.88 -4.73
CA ALA A 164 14.35 0.39 -3.48
C ALA A 164 14.74 1.53 -2.52
N VAL A 165 15.37 2.60 -3.03
CA VAL A 165 15.77 3.78 -2.26
C VAL A 165 14.60 4.66 -1.79
N ARG A 166 13.38 4.38 -2.26
CA ARG A 166 12.17 5.15 -1.96
C ARG A 166 11.29 4.51 -0.90
N ILE A 167 11.60 3.29 -0.47
CA ILE A 167 10.86 2.62 0.60
C ILE A 167 11.00 3.42 1.90
N TRP A 168 9.88 3.68 2.58
CA TRP A 168 9.88 4.30 3.90
C TRP A 168 10.45 3.33 4.94
N PRO A 169 11.56 3.67 5.63
CA PRO A 169 12.13 2.77 6.63
C PRO A 169 11.14 2.45 7.76
N GLY A 170 10.32 3.44 8.17
CA GLY A 170 9.30 3.26 9.19
C GLY A 170 8.18 2.31 8.78
N THR A 171 7.69 2.40 7.54
CA THR A 171 6.67 1.46 7.03
C THR A 171 7.25 0.06 6.81
N ARG A 172 8.51 -0.04 6.35
CA ARG A 172 9.21 -1.33 6.27
C ARG A 172 9.35 -1.98 7.65
N ALA A 173 9.68 -1.21 8.69
CA ALA A 173 9.78 -1.73 10.05
C ALA A 173 8.43 -2.24 10.58
N LEU A 174 7.32 -1.57 10.25
CA LEU A 174 5.97 -2.06 10.55
C LEU A 174 5.70 -3.40 9.87
N ALA A 175 5.95 -3.50 8.57
CA ALA A 175 5.77 -4.75 7.84
C ALA A 175 6.64 -5.88 8.43
N GLN A 176 7.88 -5.58 8.82
CA GLN A 176 8.76 -6.56 9.45
C GLN A 176 8.23 -7.01 10.82
N ALA A 177 7.69 -6.11 11.64
CA ALA A 177 7.11 -6.48 12.93
C ALA A 177 5.97 -7.49 12.79
N HIS A 178 5.12 -7.36 11.76
CA HIS A 178 4.08 -8.35 11.47
C HIS A 178 4.67 -9.71 11.06
N LEU A 179 5.69 -9.71 10.20
CA LEU A 179 6.37 -10.93 9.78
C LEU A 179 7.04 -11.63 10.97
N ASP A 180 7.69 -10.86 11.85
CA ASP A 180 8.35 -11.37 13.06
C ASP A 180 7.33 -11.94 14.06
N ALA A 181 6.12 -11.37 14.10
CA ALA A 181 4.98 -11.91 14.85
C ALA A 181 4.34 -13.16 14.20
N GLY A 182 4.81 -13.60 13.03
CA GLY A 182 4.29 -14.75 12.30
C GLY A 182 3.04 -14.47 11.46
N GLN A 183 2.62 -13.20 11.37
CA GLN A 183 1.43 -12.79 10.62
C GLN A 183 1.71 -12.71 9.11
N LYS A 184 0.66 -12.84 8.31
CA LYS A 184 0.74 -12.65 6.85
C LYS A 184 0.79 -11.15 6.54
N VAL A 185 1.57 -10.76 5.53
CA VAL A 185 1.71 -9.35 5.11
C VAL A 185 1.50 -9.21 3.61
N TRP A 186 0.56 -8.37 3.22
CA TRP A 186 0.13 -8.20 1.83
C TRP A 186 0.21 -6.75 1.38
N LEU A 187 0.67 -6.53 0.15
CA LEU A 187 0.46 -5.24 -0.53
C LEU A 187 -0.93 -5.20 -1.16
N VAL A 188 -1.59 -4.05 -1.14
CA VAL A 188 -2.89 -3.81 -1.76
C VAL A 188 -2.86 -2.46 -2.48
N THR A 189 -2.73 -2.46 -3.81
CA THR A 189 -2.40 -1.24 -4.57
C THR A 189 -3.15 -1.13 -5.89
N ALA A 190 -3.39 0.10 -6.34
CA ALA A 190 -3.89 0.36 -7.69
C ALA A 190 -2.81 0.16 -8.78
N ALA A 191 -1.54 0.04 -8.40
CA ALA A 191 -0.45 -0.24 -9.34
C ALA A 191 -0.61 -1.63 -9.99
N PRO A 192 0.03 -1.89 -11.15
CA PRO A 192 0.01 -3.20 -11.78
C PRO A 192 0.49 -4.31 -10.84
N VAL A 193 -0.20 -5.45 -10.86
CA VAL A 193 0.07 -6.59 -9.97
C VAL A 193 1.50 -7.12 -10.11
N GLU A 194 2.10 -7.01 -11.28
CA GLU A 194 3.49 -7.37 -11.55
C GLU A 194 4.46 -6.52 -10.72
N THR A 195 4.29 -5.20 -10.76
CA THR A 195 5.11 -4.26 -9.98
C THR A 195 4.91 -4.50 -8.49
N ALA A 196 3.66 -4.68 -8.05
CA ALA A 196 3.34 -4.96 -6.65
C ALA A 196 3.97 -6.29 -6.18
N THR A 197 3.94 -7.33 -7.03
CA THR A 197 4.51 -8.65 -6.74
C THR A 197 6.03 -8.59 -6.63
N ILE A 198 6.71 -7.84 -7.50
CA ILE A 198 8.16 -7.61 -7.43
C ILE A 198 8.50 -6.95 -6.09
N ILE A 199 7.79 -5.88 -5.72
CA ILE A 199 8.04 -5.16 -4.46
C ILE A 199 7.78 -6.05 -3.25
N ALA A 200 6.66 -6.78 -3.23
CA ALA A 200 6.34 -7.71 -2.15
C ALA A 200 7.43 -8.76 -1.96
N ARG A 201 7.91 -9.38 -3.06
CA ARG A 201 8.97 -10.38 -3.00
C ARG A 201 10.29 -9.79 -2.50
N ARG A 202 10.67 -8.61 -2.99
CA ARG A 202 11.91 -7.92 -2.59
C ARG A 202 11.90 -7.48 -1.12
N LEU A 203 10.72 -7.20 -0.57
CA LEU A 203 10.53 -6.86 0.84
C LEU A 203 10.25 -8.09 1.73
N GLY A 204 10.18 -9.30 1.18
CA GLY A 204 9.91 -10.52 1.96
C GLY A 204 8.47 -10.66 2.44
N LEU A 205 7.51 -9.96 1.82
CA LEU A 205 6.10 -10.00 2.18
C LEU A 205 5.45 -11.32 1.69
N THR A 206 4.25 -11.61 2.18
CA THR A 206 3.49 -12.81 1.81
C THR A 206 3.02 -12.79 0.36
N GLY A 207 2.56 -11.63 -0.13
CA GLY A 207 2.09 -11.46 -1.49
C GLY A 207 1.61 -10.04 -1.78
N ALA A 208 0.95 -9.86 -2.92
CA ALA A 208 0.41 -8.59 -3.37
C ALA A 208 -0.91 -8.74 -4.13
N LEU A 209 -1.80 -7.77 -3.94
CA LEU A 209 -2.98 -7.52 -4.73
C LEU A 209 -2.74 -6.22 -5.51
N GLY A 210 -2.97 -6.27 -6.82
CA GLY A 210 -2.76 -5.14 -7.72
C GLY A 210 -3.78 -5.10 -8.84
N THR A 211 -3.78 -4.02 -9.62
CA THR A 211 -4.56 -3.95 -10.86
C THR A 211 -4.03 -4.96 -11.88
N VAL A 212 -4.92 -5.74 -12.47
CA VAL A 212 -4.55 -6.84 -13.38
C VAL A 212 -4.81 -6.43 -14.83
N ALA A 213 -3.74 -6.36 -15.63
CA ALA A 213 -3.87 -6.26 -17.08
C ALA A 213 -4.11 -7.65 -17.68
N GLU A 214 -5.07 -7.76 -18.58
CA GLU A 214 -5.41 -9.00 -19.26
C GLU A 214 -4.24 -9.46 -20.15
N SER A 215 -3.92 -10.74 -20.07
CA SER A 215 -2.97 -11.39 -20.95
C SER A 215 -3.52 -12.72 -21.47
N VAL A 216 -3.15 -13.07 -22.70
CA VAL A 216 -3.46 -14.35 -23.34
C VAL A 216 -2.13 -14.94 -23.82
N ASP A 217 -1.86 -16.20 -23.49
CA ASP A 217 -0.60 -16.88 -23.78
C ASP A 217 0.66 -16.11 -23.35
N GLY A 218 0.55 -15.40 -22.22
CA GLY A 218 1.64 -14.60 -21.65
C GLY A 218 1.91 -13.27 -22.38
N ILE A 219 0.99 -12.81 -23.22
CA ILE A 219 1.07 -11.55 -23.97
C ILE A 219 -0.08 -10.62 -23.56
N TYR A 220 0.23 -9.36 -23.22
CA TYR A 220 -0.80 -8.39 -22.84
C TYR A 220 -1.73 -8.04 -24.00
N THR A 221 -3.03 -8.05 -23.74
CA THR A 221 -4.07 -7.67 -24.72
C THR A 221 -4.28 -6.16 -24.82
N GLY A 222 -3.83 -5.42 -23.80
CA GLY A 222 -4.06 -3.99 -23.63
C GLY A 222 -5.41 -3.67 -22.97
N ARG A 223 -6.06 -4.64 -22.32
CA ARG A 223 -7.27 -4.45 -21.49
C ARG A 223 -6.98 -4.78 -20.04
N LEU A 224 -7.90 -4.43 -19.13
CA LEU A 224 -7.88 -4.88 -17.75
C LEU A 224 -8.75 -6.12 -17.55
N VAL A 225 -8.41 -6.89 -16.52
CA VAL A 225 -9.34 -7.87 -15.95
C VAL A 225 -10.14 -7.14 -14.86
N GLY A 226 -11.37 -6.73 -15.20
CA GLY A 226 -12.23 -5.95 -14.31
C GLY A 226 -11.77 -4.49 -14.15
N GLU A 227 -12.17 -3.86 -13.05
CA GLU A 227 -11.79 -2.48 -12.73
C GLU A 227 -10.42 -2.40 -12.02
N PRO A 228 -9.73 -1.24 -12.09
CA PRO A 228 -8.53 -1.02 -11.29
C PRO A 228 -8.77 -1.20 -9.79
N LEU A 229 -7.76 -1.70 -9.08
CA LEU A 229 -7.82 -1.97 -7.66
C LEU A 229 -7.68 -0.68 -6.84
N HIS A 230 -8.71 0.16 -6.89
CA HIS A 230 -8.74 1.48 -6.28
C HIS A 230 -10.01 1.69 -5.44
N GLY A 231 -9.87 2.37 -4.30
CA GLY A 231 -11.00 2.73 -3.46
C GLY A 231 -11.77 1.50 -2.93
N PRO A 232 -13.10 1.43 -3.11
CA PRO A 232 -13.92 0.29 -2.67
C PRO A 232 -13.42 -1.08 -3.15
N ALA A 233 -12.85 -1.16 -4.36
CA ALA A 233 -12.34 -2.42 -4.90
C ALA A 233 -11.20 -3.01 -4.05
N LYS A 234 -10.41 -2.17 -3.37
CA LYS A 234 -9.39 -2.66 -2.42
C LYS A 234 -10.03 -3.35 -1.21
N ALA A 235 -11.13 -2.79 -0.70
CA ALA A 235 -11.84 -3.36 0.44
C ALA A 235 -12.43 -4.73 0.07
N GLU A 236 -13.04 -4.84 -1.11
CA GLU A 236 -13.56 -6.11 -1.64
C GLU A 236 -12.46 -7.17 -1.82
N ALA A 237 -11.31 -6.78 -2.39
CA ALA A 237 -10.18 -7.68 -2.57
C ALA A 237 -9.61 -8.15 -1.22
N VAL A 238 -9.55 -7.28 -0.21
CA VAL A 238 -9.14 -7.65 1.16
C VAL A 238 -10.13 -8.63 1.79
N ARG A 239 -11.45 -8.43 1.63
CA ARG A 239 -12.47 -9.39 2.10
C ARG A 239 -12.32 -10.75 1.43
N ALA A 240 -12.16 -10.78 0.12
CA ALA A 240 -11.98 -12.01 -0.65
C ALA A 240 -10.71 -12.76 -0.21
N LEU A 241 -9.60 -12.03 -0.04
CA LEU A 241 -8.35 -12.59 0.45
C LEU A 241 -8.49 -13.12 1.89
N ALA A 242 -9.16 -12.38 2.78
CA ALA A 242 -9.38 -12.80 4.16
C ALA A 242 -10.18 -14.11 4.23
N ALA A 243 -11.26 -14.23 3.43
CA ALA A 243 -12.02 -15.46 3.32
C ALA A 243 -11.17 -16.63 2.80
N ALA A 244 -10.34 -16.39 1.77
CA ALA A 244 -9.48 -17.43 1.18
C ALA A 244 -8.35 -17.89 2.13
N GLU A 245 -7.83 -16.98 2.95
CA GLU A 245 -6.70 -17.22 3.85
C GLU A 245 -7.12 -17.58 5.29
N GLY A 246 -8.43 -17.60 5.57
CA GLY A 246 -9.00 -17.88 6.89
C GLY A 246 -8.71 -16.79 7.92
N LEU A 247 -8.64 -15.52 7.50
CA LEU A 247 -8.26 -14.40 8.34
C LEU A 247 -9.47 -13.78 9.03
N ASP A 248 -9.26 -13.36 10.28
CA ASP A 248 -10.21 -12.56 11.04
C ASP A 248 -9.85 -11.08 10.90
N LEU A 249 -10.69 -10.32 10.19
CA LEU A 249 -10.44 -8.92 9.89
C LEU A 249 -10.42 -8.04 11.15
N GLU A 250 -11.13 -8.40 12.21
CA GLU A 250 -11.09 -7.66 13.49
C GLU A 250 -9.70 -7.74 14.15
N ARG A 251 -8.91 -8.76 13.82
CA ARG A 251 -7.54 -8.96 14.31
C ARG A 251 -6.48 -8.43 13.34
N CYS A 252 -6.90 -8.06 12.13
CA CYS A 252 -6.01 -7.57 11.09
C CYS A 252 -5.67 -6.08 11.25
N ALA A 253 -4.61 -5.65 10.56
CA ALA A 253 -4.28 -4.25 10.37
C ALA A 253 -4.29 -3.84 8.91
N ALA A 254 -4.51 -2.55 8.68
CA ALA A 254 -4.43 -1.93 7.36
C ALA A 254 -3.75 -0.57 7.44
N TYR A 255 -2.92 -0.27 6.45
CA TYR A 255 -2.05 0.91 6.40
C TYR A 255 -2.26 1.65 5.08
N SER A 256 -2.58 2.94 5.12
CA SER A 256 -2.70 3.77 3.91
C SER A 256 -2.51 5.27 4.18
N ASP A 257 -2.15 6.03 3.14
CA ASP A 257 -2.04 7.48 3.14
C ASP A 257 -3.27 8.20 2.56
N SER A 258 -4.14 7.49 1.87
CA SER A 258 -5.19 8.11 1.06
C SER A 258 -6.59 7.94 1.65
N HIS A 259 -7.41 9.00 1.57
CA HIS A 259 -8.83 8.92 1.92
C HIS A 259 -9.61 7.93 1.03
N ASN A 260 -9.11 7.63 -0.16
CA ASN A 260 -9.74 6.63 -1.04
C ASN A 260 -9.74 5.24 -0.39
N ASP A 261 -8.80 4.96 0.50
CA ASP A 261 -8.65 3.66 1.16
C ASP A 261 -9.42 3.58 2.49
N ILE A 262 -10.21 4.61 2.86
CA ILE A 262 -11.09 4.56 4.04
C ILE A 262 -11.94 3.28 4.06
N PRO A 263 -12.59 2.85 2.96
CA PRO A 263 -13.33 1.59 2.96
C PRO A 263 -12.49 0.38 3.38
N MET A 264 -11.24 0.27 2.93
CA MET A 264 -10.32 -0.81 3.31
C MET A 264 -9.89 -0.70 4.78
N LEU A 265 -9.55 0.52 5.23
CA LEU A 265 -9.13 0.79 6.60
C LEU A 265 -10.27 0.49 7.60
N SER A 266 -11.51 0.80 7.23
CA SER A 266 -12.69 0.54 8.07
C SER A 266 -13.09 -0.94 8.17
N LEU A 267 -12.47 -1.84 7.39
CA LEU A 267 -12.75 -3.28 7.49
C LEU A 267 -12.04 -3.97 8.65
N VAL A 268 -10.94 -3.40 9.12
CA VAL A 268 -10.02 -4.08 10.02
C VAL A 268 -10.11 -3.51 11.43
N GLY A 269 -9.75 -4.29 12.46
CA GLY A 269 -9.73 -3.80 13.84
C GLY A 269 -8.55 -2.86 14.16
N HIS A 270 -7.52 -2.83 13.31
CA HIS A 270 -6.35 -2.00 13.53
C HIS A 270 -6.00 -1.10 12.32
N PRO A 271 -6.76 -0.02 12.07
CA PRO A 271 -6.48 0.93 10.99
C PRO A 271 -5.34 1.90 11.35
N TYR A 272 -4.43 2.11 10.39
CA TYR A 272 -3.32 3.06 10.50
C TYR A 272 -3.29 4.03 9.31
N ALA A 273 -3.39 5.31 9.62
CA ALA A 273 -3.18 6.40 8.68
C ALA A 273 -1.69 6.77 8.62
N ILE A 274 -1.02 6.38 7.52
CA ILE A 274 0.41 6.56 7.28
C ILE A 274 0.63 7.71 6.31
N ASN A 275 1.41 8.73 6.68
CA ASN A 275 1.64 9.90 5.85
C ASN A 275 0.35 10.53 5.27
N PRO A 276 -0.76 10.61 6.03
CA PRO A 276 -2.08 10.77 5.43
C PRO A 276 -2.24 12.11 4.71
N ASP A 277 -3.07 12.08 3.66
CA ASP A 277 -3.66 13.26 3.05
C ASP A 277 -4.57 14.01 4.05
N THR A 278 -5.01 15.20 3.69
CA THR A 278 -5.81 16.05 4.59
C THR A 278 -7.14 15.42 4.98
N LYS A 279 -7.80 14.71 4.06
CA LYS A 279 -9.11 14.10 4.29
C LYS A 279 -8.98 12.87 5.19
N LEU A 280 -8.02 11.97 4.91
CA LEU A 280 -7.74 10.81 5.74
C LEU A 280 -7.29 11.25 7.13
N ARG A 281 -6.45 12.28 7.24
CA ARG A 281 -6.04 12.81 8.55
C ARG A 281 -7.22 13.28 9.38
N LYS A 282 -8.17 13.99 8.78
CA LYS A 282 -9.39 14.44 9.46
C LYS A 282 -10.22 13.23 9.91
N HIS A 283 -10.46 12.28 9.01
CA HIS A 283 -11.21 11.07 9.30
C HIS A 283 -10.57 10.25 10.44
N ALA A 284 -9.26 10.04 10.38
CA ALA A 284 -8.49 9.33 11.39
C ALA A 284 -8.61 9.99 12.77
N ARG A 285 -8.53 11.33 12.85
CA ARG A 285 -8.72 12.04 14.13
C ARG A 285 -10.14 11.92 14.67
N THR A 286 -11.14 11.92 13.80
CA THR A 286 -12.55 11.78 14.22
C THR A 286 -12.86 10.37 14.74
N ASN A 287 -12.20 9.34 14.20
CA ASN A 287 -12.45 7.94 14.54
C ASN A 287 -11.35 7.32 15.41
N ASP A 288 -10.48 8.15 15.99
CA ASP A 288 -9.33 7.74 16.82
C ASP A 288 -8.40 6.70 16.16
N TRP A 289 -8.22 6.78 14.85
CA TRP A 289 -7.30 5.91 14.13
C TRP A 289 -5.85 6.32 14.37
N ARG A 290 -4.98 5.31 14.42
CA ARG A 290 -3.55 5.49 14.67
C ARG A 290 -2.91 6.26 13.53
N LEU A 291 -2.17 7.31 13.85
CA LEU A 291 -1.52 8.21 12.89
C LEU A 291 0.00 8.09 12.96
N ARG A 292 0.66 7.88 11.82
CA ARG A 292 2.13 7.99 11.71
C ARG A 292 2.50 8.83 10.49
N ASP A 293 3.32 9.85 10.67
CA ASP A 293 3.79 10.69 9.57
C ASP A 293 5.33 10.70 9.54
N TYR A 294 5.90 10.03 8.54
CA TYR A 294 7.34 9.91 8.35
C TYR A 294 7.93 11.09 7.54
N ARG A 295 7.09 12.00 7.04
CA ARG A 295 7.54 13.18 6.28
C ARG A 295 8.06 14.30 7.20
N THR A 296 7.63 14.33 8.46
CA THR A 296 7.94 15.39 9.43
C THR A 296 9.40 15.43 9.85
N GLY A 297 10.08 14.28 9.97
CA GLY A 297 11.52 14.23 10.28
C GLY A 297 12.39 14.98 9.26
N ARG A 298 12.00 14.96 7.97
CA ARG A 298 12.67 15.72 6.92
C ARG A 298 12.40 17.23 6.97
N LYS A 299 11.23 17.65 7.45
CA LYS A 299 10.91 19.08 7.62
C LYS A 299 11.76 19.67 8.76
N ALA A 300 11.90 18.95 9.87
CA ALA A 300 12.72 19.39 11.00
C ALA A 300 14.20 19.58 10.60
N VAL A 301 14.78 18.64 9.83
CA VAL A 301 16.16 18.77 9.32
C VAL A 301 16.31 19.94 8.34
N LYS A 302 15.36 20.12 7.40
CA LYS A 302 15.39 21.24 6.44
C LYS A 302 15.22 22.61 7.09
N ILE A 303 14.54 22.71 8.21
CA ILE A 303 14.35 23.97 8.96
C ILE A 303 15.52 24.20 9.94
N GLY A 304 16.04 23.14 10.56
CA GLY A 304 17.12 23.21 11.55
C GLY A 304 18.49 23.55 10.95
N VAL A 305 18.82 23.05 9.76
CA VAL A 305 20.12 23.29 9.11
C VAL A 305 20.34 24.77 8.73
N PRO A 306 19.38 25.47 8.08
CA PRO A 306 19.52 26.90 7.80
C PRO A 306 19.52 27.78 9.06
N ALA A 307 18.72 27.43 10.08
CA ALA A 307 18.64 28.20 11.32
C ALA A 307 19.93 28.11 12.14
N ALA A 308 20.51 26.90 12.27
CA ALA A 308 21.78 26.70 12.96
C ALA A 308 22.96 27.34 12.20
N ALA A 309 22.97 27.28 10.86
CA ALA A 309 23.97 27.97 10.04
C ALA A 309 23.89 29.50 10.17
N GLY A 310 22.67 30.07 10.24
CA GLY A 310 22.45 31.49 10.44
C GLY A 310 22.94 31.99 11.81
N VAL A 311 22.65 31.26 12.89
CA VAL A 311 23.16 31.60 14.24
C VAL A 311 24.67 31.43 14.34
N GLY A 312 25.22 30.36 13.76
CA GLY A 312 26.68 30.12 13.70
C GLY A 312 27.44 31.19 12.92
N ALA A 313 26.87 31.71 11.83
CA ALA A 313 27.46 32.80 11.04
C ALA A 313 27.47 34.14 11.80
N ILE A 314 26.41 34.44 12.56
CA ILE A 314 26.33 35.67 13.36
C ILE A 314 27.29 35.62 14.56
N ALA A 315 27.35 34.49 15.26
CA ALA A 315 28.27 34.30 16.40
C ALA A 315 29.73 34.24 15.94
N GLY A 316 30.03 33.56 14.83
CA GLY A 316 31.37 33.49 14.25
C GLY A 316 31.85 34.84 13.68
N GLY A 317 30.95 35.58 13.02
CA GLY A 317 31.25 36.90 12.45
C GLY A 317 31.54 37.96 13.53
N THR A 318 30.80 37.95 14.64
CA THR A 318 31.03 38.86 15.77
C THR A 318 32.34 38.56 16.50
N ALA A 319 32.67 37.29 16.72
CA ALA A 319 33.95 36.88 17.32
C ALA A 319 35.17 37.28 16.44
N ALA A 320 35.06 37.09 15.11
CA ALA A 320 36.12 37.47 14.17
C ALA A 320 36.31 39.01 14.09
N ALA A 321 35.22 39.78 14.11
CA ALA A 321 35.29 41.24 14.12
C ALA A 321 35.95 41.79 15.40
N ILE A 322 35.63 41.21 16.56
CA ILE A 322 36.24 41.59 17.85
C ILE A 322 37.74 41.23 17.87
N ALA A 323 38.11 40.07 17.33
CA ALA A 323 39.52 39.65 17.24
C ALA A 323 40.34 40.55 16.30
N LEU A 324 39.76 40.98 15.17
CA LEU A 324 40.41 41.89 14.23
C LEU A 324 40.54 43.31 14.79
N HIS A 325 39.59 43.78 15.59
CA HIS A 325 39.65 45.11 16.21
C HIS A 325 40.73 45.19 17.32
N ARG A 326 40.96 44.09 18.05
CA ARG A 326 42.01 44.01 19.08
C ARG A 326 43.44 43.95 18.54
N ARG A 327 43.64 43.64 17.25
CA ARG A 327 44.97 43.63 16.59
C ARG A 327 45.36 44.98 15.97
N ARG A 328 44.46 45.97 16.00
CA ARG A 328 44.67 47.32 15.42
C ARG A 328 44.90 48.41 16.48
N LYS A 329 44.99 48.05 17.75
CA LYS A 329 45.48 48.90 18.85
C LYS A 329 46.78 48.30 19.35
#